data_AF-A0A662HWH8-F1
#
_entry.id   AF-A0A662HWH8-F1
#
_cell.length_a   1.000
_cell.length_b   1.000
_cell.length_c   1.000
_cell.angle_alpha   90.00
_cell.angle_beta   90.00
_cell.angle_gamma   90.00
#
_symmetry.space_group_name_H-M   'P 1'
#
loop_
_entity.id
_entity.type
_entity.pdbx_description
1 polymer ?
#
loop_
_entity_poly.entity_id
_entity_poly.type
_entity_poly.pdbx_seq_one_letter_code
_entity_poly.pdbx_strand_id
1 'polypeptide(L)' 'MVFVVEKWEDIEECVRYARYVLYQVIDLGDVVELRVKTGKLGWLGVFKKESSELQRILRKLKDYGAIRVLKSIPDENFLS' A
#
# COMPACT_ATOMS: atom_id res chain seq x y z
N MET A 1 4.01 -15.41 2.15
CA MET A 1 3.47 -14.99 3.47
C MET A 1 3.78 -13.51 3.68
N VAL A 2 2.81 -12.74 4.17
CA VAL A 2 2.94 -11.31 4.50
C VAL A 2 2.45 -11.11 5.93
N PHE A 3 3.22 -10.41 6.76
CA PHE A 3 2.84 -10.02 8.12
C PHE A 3 2.21 -8.64 8.06
N VAL A 4 0.92 -8.54 8.38
CA VAL A 4 0.22 -7.26 8.41
C VAL A 4 0.46 -6.61 9.77
N VAL A 5 1.10 -5.45 9.77
CA VAL A 5 1.32 -4.64 10.98
C VAL A 5 0.20 -3.63 11.14
N GLU A 6 -0.06 -3.22 12.39
CA GLU A 6 -1.20 -2.39 12.74
C GLU A 6 -0.95 -0.90 12.43
N LYS A 7 0.23 -0.39 12.80
CA LYS A 7 0.53 1.05 12.70
C LYS A 7 1.27 1.36 11.41
N TRP A 8 0.91 2.50 10.80
CA TRP A 8 1.58 3.00 9.60
C TRP A 8 3.06 3.31 9.90
N GLU A 9 3.35 3.81 11.09
CA GLU A 9 4.69 4.20 11.53
C GLU A 9 5.67 3.01 11.47
N ASP A 10 5.19 1.80 11.76
CA ASP A 10 6.00 0.58 11.77
C ASP A 10 6.45 0.17 10.35
N ILE A 11 5.64 0.49 9.33
CA ILE A 11 5.98 0.20 7.93
C ILE A 11 6.65 1.38 7.23
N GLU A 12 6.43 2.63 7.68
CA GLU A 12 6.95 3.82 7.01
C GLU A 12 8.48 3.81 6.95
N GLU A 13 9.15 3.43 8.04
CA GLU A 13 10.61 3.32 8.07
C GLU A 13 11.11 2.26 7.06
N CYS A 14 10.41 1.14 6.97
CA CYS A 14 10.72 0.08 6.00
C CYS A 14 10.51 0.55 4.56
N VAL A 15 9.47 1.36 4.30
CA VAL A 15 9.16 1.92 2.98
C VAL A 15 10.28 2.83 2.49
N ARG A 16 10.90 3.63 3.38
CA ARG A 16 11.95 4.58 3.02
C ARG A 16 13.21 3.91 2.43
N TYR A 17 13.57 2.72 2.93
CA TYR A 17 14.83 2.05 2.57
C TYR A 17 14.65 0.81 1.70
N ALA A 18 13.41 0.41 1.43
CA ALA A 18 13.14 -0.77 0.65
C ALA A 18 13.37 -0.55 -0.84
N ARG A 19 13.95 -1.57 -1.49
CA ARG A 19 14.19 -1.58 -2.94
C ARG A 19 12.90 -1.53 -3.76
N TYR A 20 11.86 -2.22 -3.29
CA TYR A 20 10.54 -2.24 -3.92
C TYR A 20 9.46 -2.11 -2.87
N VAL A 21 8.71 -1.01 -2.95
CA VAL A 21 7.50 -0.81 -2.18
C VAL A 21 6.32 -0.92 -3.13
N LEU A 22 5.36 -1.76 -2.80
CA LEU A 22 4.12 -1.91 -3.55
C LEU A 22 3.00 -1.27 -2.74
N TYR A 23 2.11 -0.55 -3.41
CA TYR A 23 0.87 -0.11 -2.79
C TYR A 23 -0.32 -0.28 -3.71
N GLN A 24 -1.50 -0.50 -3.12
CA GLN A 24 -2.76 -0.63 -3.85
C GLN A 24 -3.80 0.26 -3.18
N VAL A 25 -4.58 0.95 -4.01
CA VAL A 25 -5.70 1.80 -3.59
C VAL A 25 -6.97 1.12 -4.08
N ILE A 26 -7.85 0.74 -3.17
CA ILE A 26 -9.12 0.08 -3.45
C ILE A 26 -10.24 1.03 -3.06
N ASP A 27 -11.06 1.42 -4.03
CA ASP A 27 -12.26 2.23 -3.80
C ASP A 27 -13.39 1.31 -3.30
N LEU A 28 -13.93 1.59 -2.12
CA LEU A 28 -15.02 0.86 -1.48
C LEU A 28 -16.30 1.72 -1.39
N GLY A 29 -16.43 2.75 -2.21
CA GLY A 29 -17.56 3.68 -2.19
C GLY A 29 -17.25 4.92 -1.36
N ASP A 30 -17.67 4.96 -0.10
CA ASP A 30 -17.46 6.13 0.78
C ASP A 30 -16.04 6.18 1.37
N VAL A 31 -15.36 5.03 1.36
CA VAL A 31 -14.02 4.88 1.90
C VAL A 31 -13.08 4.27 0.87
N VAL A 32 -11.80 4.46 1.12
CA VAL A 32 -10.68 3.94 0.35
C VAL A 32 -9.86 3.08 1.27
N GLU A 33 -9.58 1.86 0.84
CA GLU A 33 -8.60 1.00 1.47
C GLU A 33 -7.25 1.16 0.77
N LEU A 34 -6.23 1.54 1.54
CA LEU A 34 -4.86 1.63 1.11
C LEU A 34 -4.08 0.45 1.68
N ARG A 35 -3.55 -0.39 0.80
CA ARG A 35 -2.62 -1.48 1.14
C ARG A 35 -1.21 -1.07 0.78
N VAL A 36 -0.25 -1.30 1.66
CA VAL A 36 1.18 -1.09 1.40
C VAL A 36 1.94 -2.34 1.77
N LYS A 37 2.92 -2.73 0.96
CA LYS A 37 3.75 -3.91 1.19
C LYS A 37 5.21 -3.59 0.89
N THR A 38 6.09 -4.04 1.79
CA THR A 38 7.53 -4.02 1.61
C THR A 38 8.14 -5.32 2.17
N GLY A 39 8.86 -6.06 1.33
CA GLY A 39 9.39 -7.38 1.70
C GLY A 39 8.29 -8.32 2.20
N LYS A 40 8.40 -8.74 3.47
CA LYS A 40 7.43 -9.60 4.16
C LYS A 40 6.41 -8.82 5.00
N LEU A 41 6.53 -7.50 5.12
CA LEU A 41 5.61 -6.66 5.88
C LEU A 41 4.54 -6.08 4.97
N GLY A 42 3.33 -5.99 5.50
CA GLY A 42 2.21 -5.31 4.90
C GLY A 42 1.52 -4.41 5.92
N TRP A 43 0.82 -3.41 5.44
CA TRP A 43 -0.03 -2.55 6.23
C TRP A 43 -1.29 -2.25 5.43
N LEU A 44 -2.41 -2.10 6.13
CA LEU A 44 -3.69 -1.75 5.56
C LEU A 44 -4.30 -0.62 6.38
N GLY A 45 -4.78 0.41 5.70
CA GLY A 45 -5.54 1.49 6.31
C GLY A 45 -6.80 1.78 5.51
N VAL A 46 -7.87 2.14 6.21
CA VAL A 46 -9.15 2.54 5.61
C VAL A 46 -9.40 4.00 5.93
N PHE A 47 -9.69 4.79 4.89
CA PHE A 47 -9.80 6.24 4.98
C PHE A 47 -11.02 6.74 4.23
N LYS A 48 -11.61 7.86 4.66
CA LYS A 48 -12.50 8.62 3.77
C LYS A 48 -11.70 9.16 2.57
N LYS A 49 -12.36 9.35 1.43
CA LYS A 49 -11.74 9.82 0.18
C LYS A 49 -11.01 11.16 0.34
N GLU A 50 -11.59 12.05 1.12
CA GLU A 50 -11.11 13.39 1.43
C GLU A 50 -10.13 13.45 2.62
N SER A 51 -9.74 12.31 3.18
CA SER A 51 -8.82 12.28 4.32
C SER A 51 -7.48 12.92 4.00
N SER A 52 -7.11 13.95 4.77
CA SER A 52 -5.80 14.60 4.69
C SER A 52 -4.65 13.63 5.00
N GLU A 53 -4.91 12.64 5.86
CA GLU A 53 -3.96 11.59 6.19
C GLU A 53 -3.72 10.64 5.02
N LEU A 54 -4.77 10.21 4.32
CA LEU A 54 -4.64 9.43 3.10
C LEU A 54 -3.77 10.17 2.07
N GLN A 55 -4.07 11.45 1.84
CA GLN A 55 -3.29 12.28 0.92
C GLN A 55 -1.83 12.44 1.35
N ARG A 56 -1.57 12.55 2.66
CA ARG A 56 -0.20 12.60 3.22
C ARG A 56 0.55 11.30 2.94
N ILE A 57 -0.06 10.14 3.19
CA ILE A 57 0.58 8.83 2.97
C ILE A 57 0.84 8.60 1.48
N LEU A 58 -0.13 8.91 0.61
CA LEU A 58 0.03 8.78 -0.85
C LEU A 58 1.16 9.66 -1.40
N ARG A 59 1.33 10.89 -0.87
CA ARG A 59 2.47 11.74 -1.22
C ARG A 59 3.80 11.10 -0.81
N LYS A 60 3.92 10.61 0.43
CA LYS A 60 5.12 9.91 0.88
C LYS A 60 5.44 8.71 0.01
N LEU A 61 4.46 7.87 -0.32
CA LEU A 61 4.64 6.71 -1.20
C LEU A 61 5.17 7.13 -2.58
N LYS A 62 4.65 8.22 -3.15
CA LYS A 62 5.14 8.78 -4.40
C LYS A 62 6.59 9.27 -4.28
N ASP A 63 6.90 10.02 -3.23
CA ASP A 63 8.24 10.57 -2.99
C ASP A 63 9.30 9.46 -2.79
N TYR A 64 8.90 8.35 -2.17
CA TYR A 64 9.74 7.16 -1.99
C TYR A 64 9.79 6.25 -3.22
N GLY A 65 9.14 6.60 -4.33
CA GLY A 65 9.16 5.80 -5.56
C GLY A 65 8.39 4.47 -5.46
N ALA A 66 7.39 4.40 -4.57
CA ALA A 66 6.56 3.21 -4.45
C ALA A 66 5.75 2.96 -5.73
N ILE A 67 5.57 1.69 -6.06
CA ILE A 67 4.91 1.24 -7.28
C ILE A 67 3.43 0.97 -6.97
N ARG A 68 2.54 1.64 -7.71
CA ARG A 68 1.10 1.39 -7.63
C ARG A 68 0.76 0.08 -8.33
N VAL A 69 0.21 -0.86 -7.57
CA VAL A 69 -0.38 -2.09 -8.07
C VAL A 69 -1.83 -1.82 -8.47
N LEU A 70 -2.18 -2.13 -9.71
CA LEU A 70 -3.56 -2.00 -10.22
C LEU A 70 -4.41 -3.22 -9.83
N LYS A 71 -3.84 -4.41 -9.95
CA LYS A 71 -4.46 -5.68 -9.59
C LYS A 71 -3.40 -6.72 -9.23
N SER A 72 -3.79 -7.73 -8.46
CA SER A 72 -3.00 -8.94 -8.23
C SER A 72 -3.63 -10.08 -9.02
N ILE A 73 -2.85 -10.73 -9.86
CA ILE A 73 -3.26 -11.94 -10.59
C ILE A 73 -2.37 -13.07 -10.08
N PRO A 74 -2.93 -14.22 -9.67
CA PRO A 74 -2.11 -15.41 -9.41
C PRO A 74 -1.28 -15.77 -10.63
N ASP A 75 -0.01 -16.17 -10.43
CA ASP A 75 0.94 -16.41 -11.52
C ASP A 75 0.39 -17.43 -12.54
N GLU A 76 -0.28 -18.47 -12.05
CA GLU A 76 -0.95 -19.50 -12.86
C GLU A 76 -2.03 -18.96 -13.80
N ASN A 77 -2.59 -17.79 -13.47
CA ASN A 77 -3.67 -17.14 -14.23
C ASN A 77 -3.18 -15.92 -15.03
N PHE A 78 -1.88 -15.60 -15.01
CA PHE A 78 -1.39 -14.38 -15.67
C PHE A 78 -1.29 -14.51 -17.19
N LEU A 79 -1.00 -15.72 -17.68
CA LEU A 79 -0.85 -16.04 -19.10
C LEU A 79 -1.98 -16.91 -19.67
N SER A 80 -2.96 -17.27 -18.84
CA SER A 80 -4.13 -18.09 -19.21
C SER A 80 -5.20 -17.30 -19.94
#